data_AF-A0A927G0S3-F1
#
_entry.id   AF-A0A927G0S3-F1
#
_cell.length_a   1.000
_cell.length_b   1.000
_cell.length_c   1.000
_cell.angle_alpha   90.00
_cell.angle_beta   90.00
_cell.angle_gamma   90.00
#
_symmetry.space_group_name_H-M   'P 1'
#
loop_
_entity.id
_entity.type
_entity.pdbx_description
1 polymer ?
#
loop_
_entity_poly.entity_id
_entity_poly.type
_entity_poly.pdbx_seq_one_letter_code
_entity_poly.pdbx_strand_id
1 'polypeptide(L)'
;MRWQKSLLSMLKDRKDKKVALAIDTSSNQVRSILINNIVTFFGELNPNATLIQADFKIRTISPIKEAPEIKYYKHGKSSYTEVLEWAEQEKIDSLFYITDVTGYFYDDIKVNTEVFWLVPEDYLPKVPFGKAIKVA
;
A
#
# COMPACT_ATOMS: atom_id res chain seq x y z
N MET A 1 10.44 -5.08 -15.50
CA MET A 1 10.05 -3.84 -16.21
C MET A 1 8.54 -3.68 -16.44
N ARG A 2 7.70 -4.73 -16.38
CA ARG A 2 6.26 -4.60 -16.69
C ARG A 2 5.49 -3.81 -15.62
N TRP A 3 5.70 -4.12 -14.33
CA TRP A 3 4.99 -3.43 -13.26
C TRP A 3 5.45 -1.97 -13.07
N GLN A 4 6.74 -1.67 -13.26
CA GLN A 4 7.24 -0.29 -13.16
C GLN A 4 6.57 0.64 -14.17
N LYS A 5 6.40 0.19 -15.42
CA LYS A 5 5.70 0.97 -16.45
C LYS A 5 4.22 1.16 -16.12
N SER A 6 3.57 0.13 -15.59
CA SER A 6 2.17 0.20 -15.16
C SER A 6 2.00 1.19 -14.01
N LEU A 7 2.82 1.09 -12.96
CA LEU A 7 2.80 2.04 -11.84
C LEU A 7 3.15 3.46 -12.28
N LEU A 8 4.12 3.62 -13.18
CA LEU A 8 4.45 4.93 -13.75
C LEU A 8 3.23 5.59 -14.39
N SER A 9 2.50 4.85 -15.24
CA SER A 9 1.29 5.36 -15.88
C SER A 9 0.23 5.72 -14.84
N MET A 10 -0.02 4.81 -13.90
CA MET A 10 -1.03 5.03 -12.85
C MET A 10 -0.71 6.25 -11.99
N LEU A 11 0.56 6.45 -11.62
CA LEU A 11 0.95 7.61 -10.81
C LEU A 11 0.89 8.91 -11.60
N LYS A 12 1.26 8.90 -12.89
CA LYS A 12 1.13 10.07 -13.77
C LYS A 12 -0.32 10.52 -13.92
N ASP A 13 -1.25 9.58 -14.08
CA ASP A 13 -2.69 9.85 -14.16
C ASP A 13 -3.26 10.40 -12.84
N ARG A 14 -2.48 10.36 -11.75
CA ARG A 14 -2.86 10.74 -10.39
C ARG A 14 -1.98 11.86 -9.82
N LYS A 15 -1.26 12.61 -10.67
CA LYS A 15 -0.34 13.66 -10.23
C LYS A 15 -1.01 14.74 -9.35
N ASP A 16 -2.29 15.00 -9.60
CA ASP A 16 -3.08 16.04 -8.90
C ASP A 16 -4.00 15.44 -7.82
N LYS A 17 -3.83 14.15 -7.49
CA LYS A 17 -4.65 13.42 -6.52
C LYS A 17 -3.90 13.20 -5.19
N LYS A 18 -4.64 13.10 -4.09
CA LYS A 18 -4.10 12.72 -2.77
C LYS A 18 -3.83 11.20 -2.77
N VAL A 19 -2.55 10.82 -2.86
CA VAL A 19 -2.12 9.42 -2.96
C VAL A 19 -1.47 8.96 -1.67
N ALA A 20 -1.78 7.73 -1.25
CA ALA A 20 -1.10 7.04 -0.16
C ALA A 20 -0.50 5.70 -0.62
N LEU A 21 0.63 5.34 -0.01
CA LEU A 21 1.26 4.04 -0.11
C LEU A 21 1.26 3.38 1.28
N ALA A 22 0.56 2.26 1.42
CA ALA A 22 0.57 1.43 2.62
C ALA A 22 1.47 0.21 2.44
N ILE A 23 2.15 -0.17 3.52
CA ILE A 23 3.01 -1.35 3.60
C ILE A 23 2.48 -2.24 4.72
N ASP A 24 2.17 -3.48 4.37
CA ASP A 24 1.94 -4.55 5.33
C ASP A 24 3.27 -4.95 5.99
N THR A 25 3.38 -4.71 7.29
CA THR A 25 4.58 -4.99 8.08
C THR A 25 4.44 -6.24 8.96
N SER A 26 3.41 -7.06 8.74
CA SER A 26 3.17 -8.30 9.48
C SER A 26 4.21 -9.40 9.23
N SER A 27 4.89 -9.37 8.07
CA SER A 27 5.87 -10.38 7.67
C SER A 27 7.06 -9.75 6.95
N ASN A 28 8.26 -10.25 7.25
CA ASN A 28 9.50 -9.91 6.53
C ASN A 28 9.87 -10.94 5.46
N GLN A 29 8.95 -11.84 5.10
CA GLN A 29 9.17 -12.84 4.05
C GLN A 29 9.25 -12.19 2.66
N VAL A 30 8.63 -11.02 2.49
CA VAL A 30 8.75 -10.21 1.29
C VAL A 30 10.16 -9.64 1.17
N ARG A 31 10.69 -9.60 -0.06
CA ARG A 31 12.01 -9.01 -0.37
C ARG A 31 12.00 -7.53 0.04
N SER A 32 12.62 -7.19 1.17
CA SER A 32 12.76 -5.82 1.67
C SER A 32 13.29 -4.84 0.62
N ILE A 33 14.19 -5.31 -0.26
CA ILE A 33 14.70 -4.55 -1.41
C ILE A 33 13.58 -4.14 -2.37
N LEU A 34 12.62 -5.02 -2.67
CA LEU A 34 11.49 -4.71 -3.55
C LEU A 34 10.59 -3.63 -2.95
N ILE A 35 10.25 -3.76 -1.66
CA ILE A 35 9.43 -2.76 -0.95
C ILE A 35 10.14 -1.40 -0.97
N ASN A 36 11.43 -1.37 -0.61
CA ASN A 36 12.22 -0.13 -0.64
C ASN A 36 12.24 0.49 -2.04
N ASN A 37 12.43 -0.31 -3.10
CA ASN A 37 12.40 0.19 -4.48
C ASN A 37 11.03 0.80 -4.85
N ILE A 38 9.93 0.22 -4.38
CA ILE A 38 8.59 0.76 -4.60
C ILE A 38 8.42 2.09 -3.84
N VAL A 39 8.83 2.15 -2.57
CA VAL A 39 8.77 3.39 -1.77
C VAL A 39 9.58 4.50 -2.43
N THR A 40 10.82 4.22 -2.85
CA THR A 40 11.66 5.17 -3.58
C THR A 40 10.99 5.64 -4.87
N PHE A 41 10.47 4.72 -5.67
CA PHE A 41 9.78 5.03 -6.92
C PHE A 41 8.55 5.93 -6.72
N PHE A 42 7.73 5.64 -5.71
CA PHE A 42 6.61 6.51 -5.34
C PHE A 42 7.09 7.89 -4.88
N GLY A 43 8.13 7.95 -4.04
CA GLY A 43 8.68 9.21 -3.57
C GLY A 43 9.25 10.08 -4.70
N GLU A 44 9.81 9.47 -5.74
CA GLU A 44 10.28 10.20 -6.93
C GLU A 44 9.14 10.75 -7.78
N LEU A 45 8.06 10.00 -7.96
CA LEU A 45 6.97 10.37 -8.86
C LEU A 45 5.85 11.20 -8.19
N ASN A 46 5.62 10.97 -6.91
CA ASN A 46 4.65 11.71 -6.10
C ASN A 46 5.26 12.04 -4.72
N PRO A 47 6.11 13.09 -4.64
CA PRO A 47 6.82 13.45 -3.41
C PRO A 47 5.90 13.81 -2.24
N ASN A 48 4.66 14.19 -2.53
CA ASN A 48 3.65 14.56 -1.53
C ASN A 48 2.84 13.36 -1.02
N ALA A 49 3.09 12.15 -1.54
CA ALA A 49 2.39 10.97 -1.11
C ALA A 49 2.64 10.67 0.37
N THR A 50 1.61 10.13 1.03
CA THR A 50 1.72 9.65 2.41
C THR A 50 2.16 8.19 2.41
N LEU A 51 3.16 7.85 3.23
CA LEU A 51 3.54 6.49 3.52
C LEU A 51 2.91 6.02 4.83
N ILE A 52 2.33 4.82 4.82
CA ILE A 52 1.73 4.17 5.97
C ILE A 52 2.41 2.83 6.17
N GLN A 53 2.83 2.53 7.39
CA GLN A 53 3.22 1.18 7.78
C GLN A 53 2.19 0.63 8.74
N ALA A 54 1.65 -0.55 8.45
CA ALA A 54 0.57 -1.14 9.23
C ALA A 54 0.66 -2.66 9.26
N ASP A 55 0.15 -3.25 10.34
CA ASP A 55 -0.01 -4.70 10.50
C ASP A 55 -1.48 -5.04 10.88
N PHE A 56 -1.77 -5.34 12.14
CA PHE A 56 -3.14 -5.36 12.65
C PHE A 56 -3.64 -3.94 12.98
N LYS A 57 -2.73 -2.98 13.07
CA LYS A 57 -3.01 -1.56 13.28
C LYS A 57 -2.03 -0.66 12.54
N ILE A 58 -2.33 0.63 12.43
CA ILE A 58 -1.38 1.59 11.91
C ILE A 58 -0.22 1.76 12.91
N ARG A 59 1.01 1.68 12.40
CA ARG A 59 2.25 1.85 13.17
C ARG A 59 2.84 3.23 12.96
N THR A 60 2.88 3.67 11.72
CA THR A 60 3.39 4.98 11.34
C THR A 60 2.64 5.53 10.14
N ILE A 61 2.54 6.86 10.11
CA ILE A 61 2.08 7.65 8.98
C ILE A 61 3.12 8.77 8.82
N SER A 62 3.67 8.93 7.63
CA SER A 62 4.67 9.96 7.37
C SER A 62 4.61 10.45 5.92
N PRO A 63 5.17 11.64 5.62
CA PRO A 63 5.52 11.98 4.25
C PRO A 63 6.43 10.89 3.66
N ILE A 64 6.24 10.52 2.40
CA ILE A 64 7.01 9.43 1.79
C ILE A 64 8.51 9.72 1.68
N LYS A 65 8.89 11.00 1.57
CA LYS A 65 10.30 11.45 1.54
C LYS A 65 10.99 11.40 2.91
N GLU A 66 10.20 11.37 3.98
CA GLU A 66 10.65 11.33 5.37
C GLU A 66 10.30 9.99 6.02
N ALA A 67 10.06 8.98 5.19
CA ALA A 67 9.66 7.65 5.61
C ALA A 67 10.65 7.08 6.65
N PRO A 68 10.18 6.71 7.84
CA PRO A 68 11.03 6.00 8.79
C PRO A 68 11.38 4.61 8.25
N GLU A 69 12.46 4.03 8.77
CA GLU A 69 12.84 2.65 8.46
C GLU A 69 11.66 1.69 8.65
N ILE A 70 11.51 0.73 7.73
CA ILE A 70 10.43 -0.24 7.78
C ILE A 70 10.69 -1.22 8.93
N LYS A 71 9.79 -1.23 9.92
CA LYS A 71 9.84 -2.14 11.06
C LYS A 71 8.77 -3.21 10.91
N TYR A 72 9.18 -4.48 10.98
CA TYR A 72 8.28 -5.62 10.88
C TYR A 72 7.86 -6.12 12.26
N TYR A 73 6.61 -6.56 12.35
CA TYR A 73 5.96 -6.91 13.59
C TYR A 73 5.25 -8.26 13.45
N LYS A 74 5.69 -9.26 14.22
CA LYS A 74 5.02 -10.57 14.29
C LYS A 74 3.85 -10.51 15.26
N HIS A 75 2.72 -9.95 14.84
CA HIS A 75 1.45 -10.07 15.55
C HIS A 75 0.52 -11.00 14.76
N GLY A 76 -0.64 -11.36 15.33
CA GLY A 76 -1.66 -12.18 14.66
C GLY A 76 -2.11 -11.57 13.32
N LYS A 77 -3.08 -12.23 12.66
CA LYS A 77 -3.57 -11.87 11.30
C LYS A 77 -3.62 -10.36 11.06
N SER A 78 -3.03 -9.90 9.95
CA SER A 78 -3.06 -8.50 9.53
C SER A 78 -4.50 -8.05 9.28
N SER A 79 -4.74 -6.75 9.51
CA SER A 79 -6.03 -6.11 9.30
C SER A 79 -5.84 -4.90 8.42
N TYR A 80 -6.58 -4.86 7.30
CA TYR A 80 -6.56 -3.71 6.40
C TYR A 80 -7.54 -2.62 6.85
N THR A 81 -8.45 -2.94 7.77
CA THR A 81 -9.55 -2.04 8.18
C THR A 81 -9.04 -0.66 8.56
N GLU A 82 -8.08 -0.56 9.47
CA GLU A 82 -7.66 0.73 10.01
C GLU A 82 -7.05 1.64 8.94
N VAL A 83 -6.27 1.06 8.01
CA VAL A 83 -5.69 1.80 6.88
C VAL A 83 -6.78 2.25 5.90
N LEU A 84 -7.75 1.40 5.62
CA LEU A 84 -8.86 1.71 4.72
C LEU A 84 -9.76 2.81 5.31
N GLU A 85 -10.10 2.72 6.59
CA GLU A 85 -10.87 3.75 7.30
C GLU A 85 -10.12 5.08 7.35
N TRP A 86 -8.82 5.03 7.65
CA TRP A 86 -7.97 6.22 7.62
C TRP A 86 -7.96 6.86 6.22
N ALA A 87 -7.85 6.06 5.17
CA ALA A 87 -7.84 6.57 3.80
C ALA A 87 -9.13 7.30 3.44
N GLU A 88 -10.28 6.77 3.86
CA GLU A 88 -11.58 7.44 3.70
C GLU A 88 -11.64 8.75 4.50
N GLN A 89 -11.25 8.73 5.78
CA GLN A 89 -11.26 9.91 6.66
C GLN A 89 -10.39 11.04 6.10
N GLU A 90 -9.21 10.70 5.59
CA GLU A 90 -8.26 11.63 5.00
C GLU A 90 -8.59 12.00 3.56
N LYS A 91 -9.64 11.42 2.97
CA LYS A 91 -10.05 11.65 1.58
C LYS A 91 -8.91 11.35 0.61
N ILE A 92 -8.24 10.22 0.81
CA ILE A 92 -7.26 9.70 -0.13
C ILE A 92 -8.01 9.31 -1.40
N ASP A 93 -7.57 9.82 -2.53
CA ASP A 93 -8.16 9.49 -3.83
C ASP A 93 -7.72 8.09 -4.29
N SER A 94 -6.47 7.72 -4.00
CA SER A 94 -5.90 6.45 -4.42
C SER A 94 -4.94 5.90 -3.37
N LEU A 95 -5.23 4.68 -2.91
CA LEU A 95 -4.43 3.94 -1.96
C LEU A 95 -3.73 2.78 -2.67
N PHE A 96 -2.41 2.76 -2.63
CA PHE A 96 -1.61 1.62 -3.06
C PHE A 96 -1.17 0.84 -1.83
N TYR A 97 -1.44 -0.46 -1.78
CA TYR A 97 -1.20 -1.28 -0.59
C TYR A 97 -0.29 -2.46 -0.94
N ILE A 98 0.93 -2.49 -0.39
CA ILE A 98 1.85 -3.61 -0.53
C ILE A 98 1.50 -4.68 0.50
N THR A 99 1.00 -5.83 0.06
CA THR A 99 0.58 -6.96 0.93
C THR A 99 0.42 -8.25 0.11
N ASP A 100 0.35 -9.39 0.80
CA ASP A 100 0.00 -10.69 0.24
C ASP A 100 -1.52 -10.92 0.10
N VAL A 101 -2.33 -9.95 0.55
CA VAL A 101 -3.82 -9.97 0.50
C VAL A 101 -4.41 -11.13 1.35
N THR A 102 -3.75 -11.52 2.44
CA THR A 102 -4.26 -12.55 3.37
C THR A 102 -4.90 -11.99 4.65
N GLY A 103 -4.79 -10.69 4.87
CA GLY A 103 -5.40 -9.97 5.98
C GLY A 103 -6.92 -9.87 5.88
N TYR A 104 -7.57 -9.51 6.98
CA TYR A 104 -9.01 -9.32 7.04
C TYR A 104 -9.38 -7.83 7.00
N PHE A 105 -10.65 -7.57 6.70
CA PHE A 105 -11.30 -6.27 6.88
C PHE A 105 -12.74 -6.53 7.35
N TYR A 106 -13.40 -5.54 7.95
CA TYR A 106 -14.78 -5.72 8.41
C TYR A 106 -15.78 -5.63 7.24
N ASP A 107 -16.81 -6.48 7.26
CA ASP A 107 -17.77 -6.64 6.16
C ASP A 107 -18.53 -5.35 5.82
N ASP A 108 -18.74 -4.46 6.80
CA ASP A 108 -19.54 -3.24 6.64
C ASP A 108 -18.71 -2.01 6.20
N ILE A 109 -17.42 -2.19 5.90
CA ILE A 109 -16.57 -1.08 5.48
C ILE A 109 -16.97 -0.58 4.08
N LYS A 110 -17.23 0.72 3.98
CA LYS A 110 -17.41 1.39 2.68
C LYS A 110 -16.08 1.95 2.22
N VAL A 111 -15.58 1.44 1.11
CA VAL A 111 -14.32 1.90 0.49
C VAL A 111 -14.64 2.63 -0.80
N ASN A 112 -14.55 3.96 -0.79
CA ASN A 112 -14.69 4.81 -1.96
C ASN A 112 -13.33 5.15 -2.59
N THR A 113 -12.26 5.06 -1.79
CA THR A 113 -10.87 5.21 -2.20
C THR A 113 -10.54 4.20 -3.28
N GLU A 114 -9.86 4.63 -4.35
CA GLU A 114 -9.40 3.70 -5.38
C GLU A 114 -8.22 2.87 -4.85
N VAL A 115 -8.43 1.58 -4.57
CA VAL A 115 -7.41 0.71 -3.98
C VAL A 115 -6.66 -0.13 -5.03
N PHE A 116 -5.34 -0.12 -4.92
CA PHE A 116 -4.41 -0.93 -5.71
C PHE A 116 -3.59 -1.83 -4.80
N TRP A 117 -3.80 -3.14 -4.88
CA TRP A 117 -3.07 -4.14 -4.10
C TRP A 117 -1.79 -4.52 -4.82
N LEU A 118 -0.65 -4.05 -4.33
CA LEU A 118 0.67 -4.35 -4.87
C LEU A 118 1.18 -5.65 -4.26
N VAL A 119 1.01 -6.75 -4.99
CA VAL A 119 1.31 -8.09 -4.51
C VAL A 119 2.76 -8.46 -4.85
N PRO A 120 3.65 -8.60 -3.84
CA PRO A 120 5.08 -8.83 -4.07
C PRO A 120 5.43 -10.32 -4.18
N GLU A 121 4.42 -11.17 -4.36
CA GLU A 121 4.55 -12.62 -4.51
C GLU A 121 4.28 -13.08 -5.94
N ASP A 122 4.61 -14.35 -6.21
CA ASP A 122 4.39 -14.93 -7.52
C ASP A 122 2.93 -15.22 -7.85
N TYR A 123 2.15 -15.52 -6.82
CA TYR A 123 0.72 -15.75 -6.92
C TYR A 123 -0.04 -14.44 -6.77
N LEU A 124 -1.04 -14.21 -7.64
CA LEU A 124 -1.90 -13.04 -7.58
C LEU A 124 -3.28 -13.46 -7.02
N PRO A 125 -3.57 -13.20 -5.73
CA PRO A 125 -4.83 -13.56 -5.12
C PRO A 125 -5.99 -12.71 -5.69
N LYS A 126 -7.21 -13.23 -5.53
CA LYS A 126 -8.43 -12.45 -5.80
C LYS A 126 -8.58 -11.41 -4.70
N VAL A 127 -8.61 -10.14 -5.09
CA VAL A 127 -8.82 -9.01 -4.16
C VAL A 127 -10.31 -8.77 -3.92
N PRO A 128 -10.69 -8.28 -2.73
CA PRO A 128 -12.09 -8.01 -2.38
C PRO A 128 -12.69 -6.86 -3.21
N PHE A 129 -11.88 -5.86 -3.54
CA PHE A 129 -12.24 -4.68 -4.32
C PHE A 129 -10.96 -4.05 -4.90
N GLY A 130 -11.13 -3.03 -5.73
CA GLY A 130 -9.99 -2.36 -6.36
C GLY A 130 -9.30 -3.25 -7.40
N LYS A 131 -7.98 -3.09 -7.55
CA LYS A 131 -7.19 -3.81 -8.57
C LYS A 131 -5.94 -4.43 -7.96
N ALA A 132 -5.68 -5.70 -8.26
CA ALA A 132 -4.43 -6.35 -7.89
C ALA A 132 -3.34 -6.11 -8.95
N ILE A 133 -2.13 -5.81 -8.52
CA ILE A 133 -0.95 -5.59 -9.38
C ILE A 133 0.18 -6.46 -8.84
N LYS A 134 0.62 -7.44 -9.64
CA LYS A 134 1.83 -8.22 -9.32
C LYS A 134 3.08 -7.35 -9.47
N VAL A 135 3.89 -7.25 -8.43
CA VAL A 135 5.14 -6.46 -8.40
C VAL A 135 6.42 -7.30 -8.21
N ALA A 136 6.28 -8.62 -8.07
CA ALA A 136 7.39 -9.59 -8.15
C ALA A 136 8.02 -9.68 -9.56
#